data_AF-A0A3D9ZSI0-F1
#
_entry.id   AF-A0A3D9ZSI0-F1
#
_cell.length_a   1.000
_cell.length_b   1.000
_cell.length_c   1.000
_cell.angle_alpha   90.00
_cell.angle_beta   90.00
_cell.angle_gamma   90.00
#
_symmetry.space_group_name_H-M   'P 1'
#
loop_
_entity.id
_entity.type
_entity.pdbx_description
1 polymer ?
#
loop_
_entity_poly.entity_id
_entity_poly.type
_entity_poly.pdbx_seq_one_letter_code
_entity_poly.pdbx_strand_id
1 'polypeptide(L)' 'MDNRPNTADSTNSDLRLTTISASCTGGSCPTIYQSDRGTLVVQGYAVSAARAGVNLPTGELLVEIPVELLTNAARNVS' A
#
# COMPACT_ATOMS: atom_id res chain seq x y z
N MET A 1 -2.75 -41.96 6.85
CA MET A 1 -1.54 -41.25 6.38
C MET A 1 -1.96 -39.80 6.23
N ASP A 2 -1.88 -39.06 7.34
CA ASP A 2 -2.48 -37.73 7.45
C ASP A 2 -1.39 -36.73 7.09
N ASN A 3 -1.44 -36.22 5.86
CA ASN A 3 -0.52 -35.19 5.41
C ASN A 3 -1.04 -33.81 5.89
N ARG A 4 -0.91 -33.55 7.19
CA ARG A 4 -1.10 -32.20 7.74
C ARG A 4 0.05 -31.33 7.25
N PRO A 5 -0.19 -30.17 6.59
CA PRO A 5 0.88 -29.25 6.30
C PRO A 5 1.44 -28.69 7.61
N ASN A 6 2.77 -28.71 7.73
CA ASN A 6 3.52 -28.29 8.90
C ASN A 6 3.33 -26.79 9.17
N THR A 7 2.75 -26.48 10.32
CA THR A 7 2.57 -25.13 10.87
C THR A 7 3.85 -24.59 11.51
N ALA A 8 4.96 -24.55 10.78
CA ALA A 8 6.18 -23.86 11.19
C ALA A 8 7.20 -23.77 10.04
N ASP A 9 7.06 -22.78 9.14
CA ASP A 9 8.19 -22.02 8.58
C ASP A 9 7.69 -20.85 7.72
N SER A 10 7.24 -19.76 8.35
CA SER A 10 7.12 -18.45 7.70
C SER A 10 7.37 -17.36 8.74
N THR A 11 8.41 -17.54 9.56
CA THR A 11 8.95 -16.46 10.38
C THR A 11 10.01 -15.73 9.57
N ASN A 12 9.57 -14.96 8.58
CA ASN A 12 10.43 -14.02 7.87
C ASN A 12 9.65 -12.72 7.64
N SER A 13 9.74 -11.80 8.60
CA SER A 13 9.59 -10.34 8.42
C SER A 13 8.44 -9.80 7.54
N ASP A 14 7.32 -10.50 7.42
CA ASP A 14 6.18 -10.04 6.62
C ASP A 14 5.66 -8.70 7.16
N LEU A 15 5.65 -7.69 6.29
CA LEU A 15 5.06 -6.40 6.59
C LEU A 15 3.55 -6.58 6.83
N ARG A 16 3.07 -6.36 8.06
CA ARG A 16 1.64 -6.41 8.35
C ARG A 16 1.00 -5.08 7.95
N LEU A 17 -0.12 -5.16 7.23
CA LEU A 17 -0.84 -4.00 6.70
C LEU A 17 -2.28 -4.00 7.21
N THR A 18 -2.72 -2.84 7.70
CA THR A 18 -4.11 -2.56 8.06
C THR A 18 -4.67 -1.52 7.10
N THR A 19 -5.80 -1.80 6.46
CA THR A 19 -6.46 -0.82 5.57
C THR A 19 -7.00 0.36 6.37
N ILE A 20 -6.62 1.57 6.00
CA ILE A 20 -7.06 2.82 6.65
C ILE A 20 -8.11 3.54 5.79
N SER A 21 -7.97 3.50 4.47
CA SER A 21 -8.93 4.05 3.54
C SER A 21 -8.84 3.37 2.18
N ALA A 22 -9.98 3.19 1.51
CA ALA A 22 -10.07 2.66 0.16
C ALA A 22 -11.14 3.43 -0.62
N SER A 23 -10.94 3.63 -1.92
CA SER A 23 -11.92 4.24 -2.81
C SER A 23 -12.06 3.38 -4.07
N CYS A 24 -13.23 2.78 -4.29
CA CYS A 24 -13.50 1.95 -5.46
C CYS A 24 -14.36 2.70 -6.45
N THR A 25 -13.72 3.37 -7.41
CA THR A 25 -14.39 4.13 -8.48
C THR A 25 -13.80 3.76 -9.82
N GLY A 26 -14.63 3.54 -10.85
CA GLY A 26 -14.16 3.38 -12.23
C GLY A 26 -13.32 2.12 -12.50
N GLY A 27 -13.48 1.06 -11.71
CA GLY A 27 -12.85 -0.25 -11.95
C GLY A 27 -11.46 -0.45 -11.31
N SER A 28 -11.02 0.48 -10.46
CA SER A 28 -9.85 0.28 -9.59
C SER A 28 -10.15 0.73 -8.16
N CYS A 29 -9.44 0.17 -7.20
CA CYS A 29 -9.59 0.49 -5.78
C CYS A 29 -8.25 0.97 -5.18
N PRO A 30 -7.82 2.23 -5.43
CA PRO A 30 -6.73 2.82 -4.67
C PRO A 30 -6.97 2.69 -3.17
N THR A 31 -5.92 2.32 -2.43
CA THR A 31 -5.99 1.96 -1.02
C THR A 31 -4.78 2.46 -0.26
N ILE A 32 -4.99 3.01 0.94
CA ILE A 32 -3.92 3.38 1.88
C ILE A 32 -3.95 2.40 3.05
N TYR A 33 -2.79 1.83 3.34
CA TYR A 33 -2.56 0.92 4.45
C TYR A 33 -1.63 1.56 5.48
N GLN A 34 -1.84 1.27 6.77
CA GLN A 34 -0.85 1.48 7.82
C GLN A 34 -0.08 0.18 8.02
N SER A 35 1.24 0.28 8.06
CA SER A 35 2.09 -0.85 8.41
C SER A 35 2.24 -0.99 9.91
N ASP A 36 2.59 -2.18 10.37
CA ASP A 36 3.05 -2.44 11.74
C ASP A 36 4.34 -1.71 12.12
N ARG A 37 4.96 -0.99 11.19
CA ARG A 37 6.17 -0.17 11.41
C ARG A 37 5.86 1.31 11.59
N GLY A 38 4.58 1.69 11.68
CA GLY A 38 4.16 3.09 11.81
C GLY A 38 4.34 3.92 10.53
N THR A 39 4.38 3.26 9.37
CA THR A 39 4.46 3.91 8.05
C THR A 39 3.19 3.66 7.24
N LEU A 40 3.00 4.44 6.17
CA LEU A 40 1.92 4.20 5.22
C LEU A 40 2.43 3.47 3.97
N VAL A 41 1.60 2.58 3.44
CA VAL A 41 1.79 1.95 2.12
C VAL A 41 0.62 2.34 1.25
N VAL A 42 0.91 2.76 0.01
CA VAL A 42 -0.08 3.36 -0.89
C VAL A 42 -0.20 2.51 -2.15
N GLN A 43 -1.41 2.05 -2.44
CA GLN A 43 -1.79 1.44 -3.70
C GLN A 43 -2.57 2.46 -4.55
N GLY A 44 -2.17 2.60 -5.80
CA GLY A 44 -2.79 3.48 -6.79
C GLY A 44 -2.21 3.23 -8.17
N TYR A 45 -2.22 4.25 -9.02
CA TYR A 45 -1.69 4.13 -10.38
C TYR A 45 -0.23 4.59 -10.45
N ALA A 46 0.62 3.81 -11.11
CA ALA A 46 2.01 4.18 -11.28
C ALA A 46 2.14 5.38 -12.24
N VAL A 47 2.85 6.42 -11.79
CA VAL A 47 3.18 7.58 -12.62
C VAL A 47 4.64 7.48 -13.03
N SER A 48 4.93 7.62 -14.32
CA SER A 48 6.33 7.66 -14.77
C SER A 48 6.98 9.00 -14.39
N ALA A 49 8.19 8.93 -13.84
CA ALA A 49 8.99 10.12 -13.48
C ALA A 49 9.14 11.12 -14.65
N ALA A 50 9.39 10.62 -15.87
CA ALA A 50 9.52 11.43 -17.07
C ALA A 50 8.25 12.24 -17.40
N ARG A 51 7.05 11.64 -17.28
CA ARG A 51 5.78 12.36 -17.50
C ARG A 51 5.49 13.39 -16.41
N ALA A 52 5.93 13.11 -15.19
CA ALA A 52 5.77 14.03 -14.06
C ALA A 52 6.86 15.13 -14.03
N GLY A 53 7.90 15.04 -14.86
CA GLY A 53 9.01 15.99 -14.86
C GLY A 53 9.85 15.95 -13.58
N VAL A 54 9.90 14.80 -12.90
CA VAL A 54 10.65 14.63 -11.64
C VAL A 54 11.82 13.67 -11.83
N ASN A 55 12.92 13.92 -11.11
CA ASN A 55 14.02 12.98 -11.01
C ASN A 55 13.72 11.98 -9.89
N LEU A 56 13.46 10.72 -10.24
CA LEU A 56 13.10 9.67 -9.30
C LEU A 56 14.29 8.71 -9.08
N PRO A 57 14.86 8.65 -7.87
CA PRO A 57 15.92 7.71 -7.52
C PRO A 57 15.53 6.24 -7.69
N THR A 58 16.54 5.38 -7.82
CA THR A 58 16.34 3.93 -7.86
C THR A 58 15.68 3.46 -6.55
N GLY A 59 14.59 2.71 -6.68
CA GLY A 59 13.84 2.16 -5.55
C GLY A 59 12.65 3.01 -5.10
N GLU A 60 12.46 4.21 -5.66
CA GLU A 60 11.29 5.04 -5.39
C GLU A 60 10.17 4.84 -6.42
N LEU A 61 8.93 5.11 -6.01
CA LEU A 61 7.73 4.96 -6.82
C LEU A 61 6.87 6.22 -6.72
N LEU A 62 6.28 6.64 -7.83
CA LEU A 62 5.22 7.65 -7.85
C LEU A 62 3.89 6.95 -8.02
N VAL A 63 2.98 7.18 -7.07
CA VAL A 63 1.66 6.55 -7.04
C VAL A 63 0.60 7.64 -6.98
N GLU A 64 -0.24 7.69 -8.00
CA GLU A 64 -1.38 8.60 -8.07
C GLU A 64 -2.61 7.97 -7.39
N ILE A 65 -3.26 8.78 -6.54
CA ILE A 65 -4.48 8.44 -5.82
C ILE A 65 -5.43 9.65 -5.76
N PRO A 66 -6.74 9.46 -5.56
CA PRO A 66 -7.66 10.58 -5.27
C PRO A 66 -7.27 11.31 -3.98
N VAL A 67 -7.42 12.64 -3.97
CA VAL A 67 -7.05 13.50 -2.81
C VAL A 67 -7.90 13.17 -1.59
N GLU A 68 -9.17 12.83 -1.81
CA GLU A 68 -10.11 12.46 -0.75
C GLU A 68 -9.66 11.19 -0.03
N LEU A 69 -8.99 10.27 -0.72
CA LEU A 69 -8.46 9.05 -0.12
C LEU A 69 -7.40 9.36 0.94
N LEU A 70 -6.45 10.26 0.61
CA LEU A 70 -5.43 10.69 1.56
C LEU A 70 -6.04 11.47 2.73
N THR A 71 -7.01 12.34 2.45
CA THR A 71 -7.71 13.13 3.48
C THR A 71 -8.44 12.22 4.46
N ASN A 72 -9.14 11.21 3.96
CA ASN A 72 -9.83 10.23 4.79
C ASN A 72 -8.83 9.40 5.60
N ALA A 73 -7.73 8.97 5.00
CA ALA A 73 -6.69 8.24 5.71
C ALA A 73 -6.09 9.08 6.86
N ALA A 74 -5.72 10.34 6.61
CA ALA A 74 -5.13 11.22 7.62
C ALA A 74 -6.03 11.43 8.85
N ARG A 75 -7.35 11.33 8.70
CA ARG A 75 -8.31 11.40 9.82
C ARG A 75 -8.40 10.10 10.63
N ASN A 76 -8.01 8.98 10.03
CA ASN A 76 -8.14 7.63 10.58
C ASN A 76 -6.80 7.04 11.05
N VAL A 77 -5.66 7.65 10.69
CA VAL A 77 -4.36 7.27 11.25
C VAL A 77 -4.32 7.68 12.72
N SER A 78 -3.95 6.75 13.60
CA SER A 78 -3.76 6.94 15.04
C SER A 78 -2.34 6.55 15.45
#